data_AF-A0A7W3QKX0-F1
#
_entry.id   AF-A0A7W3QKX0-F1
#
_cell.length_a   1.000
_cell.length_b   1.000
_cell.length_c   1.000
_cell.angle_alpha   90.00
_cell.angle_beta   90.00
_cell.angle_gamma   90.00
#
_symmetry.space_group_name_H-M   'P 1'
#
loop_
_entity.id
_entity.type
_entity.pdbx_description
1 polymer ?
#
loop_
_entity_poly.entity_id
_entity_poly.type
_entity_poly.pdbx_seq_one_letter_code
_entity_poly.pdbx_strand_id
1 'polypeptide(L)'
;MRTTGAGDRLLVWARRLLDQAGQARAEVAGQDRSVRLGALPTIAAALVPRVLDRLAERRPGLRVEVRAGTGRDGLGSAPPPAPLTFLDVEPVPLVLVAAPGHPPAGRPALAPADLAGERLLADVPACSFRMAADRLLGPGPGPERVRAAGVPVMRAWAERGLGVALLPEFAVAPALAAGTLARLPLAAPDLSLRLVWRGDREDVPGLRDVLYAASA
;
A
#
# COMPACT_ATOMS: atom_id res chain seq x y z
N MET A 1 -9.09 -8.84 -26.58
CA MET A 1 -9.80 -10.13 -26.48
C MET A 1 -10.16 -10.39 -25.01
N ARG A 2 -11.38 -10.84 -24.71
CA ARG A 2 -11.79 -11.25 -23.35
C ARG A 2 -11.67 -12.77 -23.23
N THR A 3 -11.21 -13.26 -22.08
CA THR A 3 -11.15 -14.69 -21.76
C THR A 3 -12.56 -15.26 -21.56
N THR A 4 -12.74 -16.54 -21.90
CA THR A 4 -13.94 -17.31 -21.54
C THR A 4 -13.83 -17.77 -20.09
N GLY A 5 -14.93 -18.23 -19.48
CA GLY A 5 -14.87 -18.78 -18.11
C GLY A 5 -13.92 -20.00 -17.96
N ALA A 6 -13.70 -20.76 -19.04
CA ALA A 6 -12.66 -21.79 -19.08
C ALA A 6 -11.25 -21.18 -19.21
N GLY A 7 -11.11 -20.11 -19.99
CA GLY A 7 -9.88 -19.32 -20.11
C GLY A 7 -9.44 -18.70 -18.79
N ASP A 8 -10.35 -18.19 -17.96
CA ASP A 8 -10.02 -17.65 -16.63
C ASP A 8 -9.46 -18.72 -15.69
N ARG A 9 -10.04 -19.93 -15.71
CA ARG A 9 -9.54 -21.07 -14.94
C ARG A 9 -8.17 -21.53 -15.44
N LEU A 10 -7.99 -21.61 -16.76
CA LEU A 10 -6.70 -21.98 -17.35
C LEU A 10 -5.62 -20.93 -17.08
N LEU A 11 -5.97 -19.63 -17.06
CA LEU A 11 -5.03 -18.54 -16.81
C LEU A 11 -4.37 -18.66 -15.43
N VAL A 12 -5.13 -19.11 -14.41
CA VAL A 12 -4.57 -19.39 -13.07
C VAL A 12 -3.51 -20.49 -13.13
N TRP A 13 -3.79 -21.58 -13.84
CA TRP A 13 -2.83 -22.69 -14.01
C TRP A 13 -1.64 -22.30 -14.88
N ALA A 14 -1.87 -21.60 -15.98
CA ALA A 14 -0.82 -21.14 -16.89
C ALA A 14 0.20 -20.25 -16.17
N ARG A 15 -0.28 -19.31 -15.33
CA ARG A 15 0.59 -18.46 -14.50
C ARG A 15 1.44 -19.30 -13.55
N ARG A 16 0.84 -20.28 -12.86
CA ARG A 16 1.57 -21.18 -11.94
C ARG A 16 2.64 -22.00 -12.66
N LEU A 17 2.30 -22.60 -13.80
CA LEU A 17 3.23 -23.40 -14.59
C LEU A 17 4.40 -22.56 -15.11
N LEU A 18 4.14 -21.34 -15.56
CA LEU A 18 5.18 -20.40 -15.98
C LEU A 18 6.08 -19.98 -14.81
N ASP A 19 5.52 -19.71 -13.64
CA ASP A 19 6.30 -19.40 -12.43
C ASP A 19 7.18 -20.59 -12.00
N GLN A 20 6.64 -21.82 -12.04
CA GLN A 20 7.40 -23.03 -11.71
C GLN A 20 8.52 -23.30 -12.73
N ALA A 21 8.22 -23.18 -14.03
CA ALA A 21 9.22 -23.34 -15.09
C ALA A 21 10.31 -22.26 -15.00
N GLY A 22 9.95 -21.02 -14.68
CA GLY A 22 10.90 -19.93 -14.44
C GLY A 22 11.82 -20.22 -13.26
N GLN A 23 11.27 -20.73 -12.15
CA GLN A 23 12.05 -21.12 -10.97
C GLN A 23 13.02 -22.26 -11.28
N ALA A 24 12.55 -23.33 -11.92
CA ALA A 24 13.39 -24.48 -12.27
C ALA A 24 14.54 -24.07 -13.21
N ARG A 25 14.28 -23.17 -14.16
CA ARG A 25 15.32 -22.62 -15.04
C ARG A 25 16.35 -21.80 -14.28
N ALA A 26 15.91 -20.94 -13.35
CA ALA A 26 16.83 -20.12 -12.55
C ALA A 26 17.74 -21.00 -11.66
N GLU A 27 17.17 -22.06 -11.08
CA GLU A 27 17.91 -23.01 -10.23
C GLU A 27 18.96 -23.81 -11.03
N VAL A 28 18.58 -24.30 -12.22
CA VAL A 28 19.47 -25.11 -13.08
C VAL A 28 20.52 -24.27 -13.81
N ALA A 29 20.17 -23.05 -14.23
CA ALA A 29 21.08 -22.20 -15.00
C ALA A 29 22.15 -21.50 -14.14
N GLY A 30 22.06 -21.59 -12.80
CA GLY A 30 22.94 -20.87 -11.88
C GLY A 30 22.90 -19.34 -12.05
N GLN A 31 21.89 -18.81 -12.74
CA GLN A 31 21.74 -17.40 -13.05
C GLN A 31 21.04 -16.66 -11.90
N ASP A 32 21.63 -15.53 -11.52
CA ASP A 32 21.19 -14.48 -10.58
C ASP A 32 20.05 -14.82 -9.63
N ARG A 33 20.37 -14.85 -8.33
CA ARG A 33 19.39 -14.85 -7.24
C ARG A 33 18.50 -13.61 -7.43
N SER A 34 17.28 -13.83 -7.94
CA SER A 34 16.33 -12.76 -8.21
C SER A 34 15.13 -12.85 -7.29
N VAL A 35 14.74 -11.72 -6.67
CA VAL A 35 13.54 -11.63 -5.83
C VAL A 35 12.56 -10.64 -6.45
N ARG A 36 11.28 -11.02 -6.50
CA ARG A 36 10.21 -10.15 -6.93
C ARG A 36 9.52 -9.53 -5.73
N LEU A 37 9.54 -8.21 -5.64
CA LEU A 37 8.90 -7.44 -4.57
C LEU A 37 7.64 -6.77 -5.11
N GLY A 38 6.47 -7.22 -4.63
CA GLY A 38 5.20 -6.54 -4.87
C GLY A 38 4.98 -5.45 -3.83
N ALA A 39 4.57 -4.25 -4.28
CA ALA A 39 4.25 -3.15 -3.37
C ALA A 39 3.04 -2.35 -3.86
N LEU A 40 2.27 -1.78 -2.93
CA LEU A 40 1.29 -0.75 -3.27
C LEU A 40 2.03 0.47 -3.86
N PRO A 41 1.49 1.18 -4.86
CA PRO A 41 2.20 2.28 -5.53
C PRO A 41 2.79 3.32 -4.56
N THR A 42 2.05 3.66 -3.50
CA THR A 42 2.51 4.60 -2.46
C THR A 42 3.72 4.09 -1.69
N ILE A 43 3.75 2.79 -1.37
CA ILE A 43 4.88 2.13 -0.69
C ILE A 43 6.06 1.96 -1.64
N ALA A 44 5.79 1.59 -2.89
CA ALA A 44 6.80 1.47 -3.94
C ALA A 44 7.56 2.78 -4.15
N ALA A 45 6.86 3.92 -4.11
CA ALA A 45 7.48 5.23 -4.28
C ALA A 45 8.26 5.70 -3.05
N ALA A 46 7.76 5.43 -1.84
CA ALA A 46 8.29 6.04 -0.62
C ALA A 46 9.29 5.18 0.15
N LEU A 47 9.09 3.85 0.19
CA LEU A 47 9.80 2.96 1.13
C LEU A 47 10.69 1.95 0.42
N VAL A 48 10.28 1.46 -0.76
CA VAL A 48 11.07 0.48 -1.51
C VAL A 48 12.49 0.98 -1.86
N PRO A 49 12.73 2.26 -2.22
CA PRO A 49 14.10 2.74 -2.47
C PRO A 49 15.06 2.46 -1.30
N ARG A 50 14.62 2.70 -0.05
CA ARG A 50 15.44 2.44 1.15
C ARG A 50 15.78 0.96 1.31
N VAL A 51 14.83 0.07 0.99
CA VAL A 51 15.06 -1.38 1.03
C VAL A 51 16.08 -1.78 -0.05
N LEU A 52 15.97 -1.20 -1.25
CA LEU A 52 16.90 -1.46 -2.35
C LEU A 52 18.32 -0.98 -2.03
N ASP A 53 18.47 0.20 -1.43
CA ASP A 53 19.78 0.75 -1.02
C ASP A 53 20.49 -0.21 -0.05
N ARG A 54 19.77 -0.66 0.99
CA ARG A 54 20.31 -1.63 1.97
C ARG A 54 20.64 -2.99 1.36
N LEU A 55 19.85 -3.43 0.38
CA LEU A 55 20.13 -4.68 -0.35
C LEU A 55 21.36 -4.55 -1.23
N ALA A 56 21.54 -3.41 -1.90
CA ALA A 56 22.72 -3.15 -2.71
C ALA A 56 24.01 -3.17 -1.87
N GLU A 57 23.96 -2.63 -0.64
CA GLU A 57 25.07 -2.67 0.30
C GLU A 57 25.39 -4.09 0.81
N ARG A 58 24.36 -4.85 1.20
CA ARG A 58 24.56 -6.17 1.84
C ARG A 58 24.73 -7.31 0.84
N ARG A 59 24.09 -7.22 -0.32
CA ARG A 59 24.01 -8.27 -1.35
C ARG A 59 23.99 -7.65 -2.77
N PRO A 60 25.10 -7.07 -3.24
CA PRO A 60 25.18 -6.40 -4.54
C PRO A 60 24.87 -7.30 -5.76
N GLY A 61 25.00 -8.63 -5.61
CA GLY A 61 24.64 -9.61 -6.65
C GLY A 61 23.17 -10.06 -6.64
N LEU A 62 22.33 -9.53 -5.75
CA LEU A 62 20.91 -9.88 -5.70
C LEU A 62 20.11 -8.98 -6.65
N ARG A 63 19.45 -9.58 -7.64
CA ARG A 63 18.57 -8.82 -8.55
C ARG A 63 17.18 -8.68 -7.94
N VAL A 64 16.71 -7.45 -7.74
CA VAL A 64 15.36 -7.19 -7.22
C VAL A 64 14.47 -6.61 -8.31
N GLU A 65 13.36 -7.29 -8.60
CA GLU A 65 12.32 -6.78 -9.51
C GLU A 65 11.16 -6.23 -8.68
N VAL A 66 10.92 -4.92 -8.76
CA VAL A 66 9.81 -4.28 -8.05
C VAL A 66 8.60 -4.17 -8.97
N ARG A 67 7.45 -4.63 -8.49
CA ARG A 67 6.16 -4.47 -9.18
C ARG A 67 5.20 -3.66 -8.31
N ALA A 68 4.93 -2.43 -8.74
CA ALA A 68 3.90 -1.59 -8.13
C ALA A 68 2.52 -2.01 -8.65
N GLY A 69 1.58 -2.31 -7.76
CA GLY A 69 0.23 -2.70 -8.19
C GLY A 69 -0.79 -2.73 -7.06
N THR A 70 -2.03 -2.38 -7.37
CA THR A 70 -3.17 -2.45 -6.43
C THR A 70 -3.76 -3.85 -6.42
N GLY A 71 -2.95 -4.89 -6.26
CA GLY A 71 -3.41 -6.30 -6.30
C GLY A 71 -4.02 -6.78 -7.63
N ARG A 72 -4.50 -5.91 -8.53
CA ARG A 72 -5.24 -6.29 -9.75
C ARG A 72 -4.34 -6.87 -10.84
N ASP A 73 -3.05 -6.55 -10.82
CA ASP A 73 -2.07 -7.06 -11.79
C ASP A 73 -1.17 -8.18 -11.22
N GLY A 74 -1.55 -8.80 -10.08
CA GLY A 74 -0.79 -9.96 -9.58
C GLY A 74 -1.32 -10.70 -8.35
N LEU A 75 -2.25 -10.16 -7.56
CA LEU A 75 -2.71 -10.79 -6.30
C LEU A 75 -4.21 -10.54 -6.02
N GLY A 76 -4.99 -10.42 -7.10
CA GLY A 76 -6.45 -10.38 -7.10
C GLY A 76 -7.07 -11.64 -7.73
N SER A 77 -6.25 -12.64 -8.07
CA SER A 77 -6.75 -14.01 -7.89
C SER A 77 -6.99 -14.19 -6.41
N ALA A 78 -7.94 -15.06 -6.03
CA ALA A 78 -8.04 -15.55 -4.67
C ALA A 78 -6.65 -15.69 -4.03
N PRO A 79 -6.48 -15.34 -2.73
CA PRO A 79 -5.22 -15.56 -2.04
C PRO A 79 -4.71 -16.95 -2.42
N PRO A 80 -3.42 -17.11 -2.74
CA PRO A 80 -2.90 -18.41 -3.14
C PRO A 80 -3.40 -19.46 -2.14
N PRO A 81 -3.75 -20.68 -2.57
CA PRO A 81 -4.27 -21.73 -1.68
C PRO A 81 -3.19 -22.31 -0.75
N ALA A 82 -2.27 -21.45 -0.31
CA ALA A 82 -1.17 -21.72 0.59
C ALA A 82 -1.23 -20.68 1.73
N PRO A 83 -0.83 -21.06 2.95
CA PRO A 83 -0.80 -20.13 4.06
C PRO A 83 0.13 -18.95 3.73
N LEU A 84 -0.37 -17.75 3.97
CA LEU A 84 0.43 -16.53 3.89
C LEU A 84 1.13 -16.32 5.23
N THR A 85 2.41 -15.95 5.16
CA THR A 85 3.19 -15.49 6.31
C THR A 85 3.42 -14.00 6.16
N PHE A 86 3.60 -13.29 7.28
CA PHE A 86 3.86 -11.86 7.27
C PHE A 86 4.89 -11.45 8.31
N LEU A 87 5.49 -10.28 8.07
CA LEU A 87 6.37 -9.57 8.99
C LEU A 87 5.89 -8.12 9.06
N ASP A 88 5.60 -7.65 10.27
CA ASP A 88 5.40 -6.22 10.54
C ASP A 88 6.77 -5.53 10.48
N VAL A 89 6.87 -4.53 9.61
CA VAL A 89 8.13 -3.84 9.28
C VAL A 89 8.28 -2.58 10.12
N GLU A 90 7.31 -1.68 10.00
CA GLU A 90 7.33 -0.40 10.68
C GLU A 90 5.90 0.13 10.85
N PRO A 91 5.64 0.96 11.88
CA PRO A 91 4.41 1.71 11.96
C PRO A 91 4.33 2.74 10.82
N VAL A 92 3.12 2.97 10.33
CA VAL A 92 2.78 3.95 9.31
C VAL A 92 1.84 4.96 9.94
N PRO A 93 2.36 6.09 10.44
CA PRO A 93 1.56 7.15 11.01
C PRO A 93 0.58 7.70 9.97
N LEU A 94 -0.67 7.85 10.41
CA LEU A 94 -1.72 8.45 9.59
C LEU A 94 -2.02 9.87 10.03
N VAL A 95 -2.36 10.71 9.06
CA VAL A 95 -2.76 12.09 9.30
C VAL A 95 -4.00 12.42 8.49
N LEU A 96 -4.97 13.04 9.15
CA LEU A 96 -6.14 13.59 8.49
C LEU A 96 -5.77 14.97 7.92
N VAL A 97 -5.99 15.16 6.63
CA VAL A 97 -5.60 16.38 5.91
C VAL A 97 -6.74 16.97 5.10
N ALA A 98 -6.67 18.28 4.89
CA ALA A 98 -7.54 19.05 4.01
C ALA A 98 -6.78 20.25 3.44
N ALA A 99 -7.38 21.00 2.52
CA ALA A 99 -6.83 22.30 2.12
C ALA A 99 -6.79 23.27 3.32
N PRO A 100 -5.82 24.21 3.39
CA PRO A 100 -5.70 25.16 4.51
C PRO A 100 -6.95 26.02 4.76
N GLY A 101 -7.71 26.34 3.70
CA GLY A 101 -8.96 27.10 3.79
C GLY A 101 -10.21 26.27 4.08
N HIS A 102 -10.07 24.95 4.31
CA HIS A 102 -11.21 24.07 4.56
C HIS A 102 -11.75 24.31 5.99
N PRO A 103 -13.09 24.38 6.21
CA PRO A 103 -13.65 24.76 7.51
C PRO A 103 -13.10 24.02 8.75
N PRO A 104 -12.87 22.68 8.70
CA PRO A 104 -12.28 21.95 9.82
C PRO A 104 -10.80 22.28 10.10
N ALA A 105 -10.06 22.83 9.14
CA ALA A 105 -8.62 23.10 9.26
C ALA A 105 -8.30 24.27 10.20
N GLY A 106 -9.23 25.21 10.38
CA GLY A 106 -9.06 26.36 11.27
C GLY A 106 -9.40 26.09 12.74
N ARG A 107 -9.84 24.86 13.09
CA ARG A 107 -10.28 24.54 14.45
C ARG A 107 -9.09 24.13 15.34
N PRO A 108 -9.11 24.46 16.65
CA PRO A 108 -8.05 24.04 17.59
C PRO A 108 -8.15 22.56 17.99
N ALA A 109 -9.35 21.98 17.91
CA ALA A 109 -9.63 20.58 18.17
C ALA A 109 -10.77 20.10 17.27
N LEU A 110 -10.76 18.83 16.92
CA LEU A 110 -11.78 18.23 16.06
C LEU A 110 -12.26 16.90 16.67
N ALA A 111 -13.58 16.74 16.79
CA ALA A 111 -14.20 15.46 17.08
C ALA A 111 -14.67 14.79 15.78
N PRO A 112 -14.80 13.45 15.73
CA PRO A 112 -15.37 12.76 14.57
C PRO A 112 -16.71 13.32 14.07
N ALA A 113 -17.58 13.74 14.99
CA ALA A 113 -18.88 14.33 14.68
C ALA A 113 -18.79 15.68 13.94
N ASP A 114 -17.68 16.40 14.08
CA ASP A 114 -17.46 17.68 13.38
C ASP A 114 -17.19 17.50 11.88
N LEU A 115 -16.95 16.27 11.43
CA LEU A 115 -16.82 15.90 10.02
C LEU A 115 -18.16 15.49 9.41
N ALA A 116 -19.26 15.56 10.16
CA ALA A 116 -20.59 15.34 9.63
C ALA A 116 -20.91 16.40 8.56
N GLY A 117 -21.34 15.96 7.38
CA GLY A 117 -21.61 16.84 6.23
C GLY A 117 -20.39 17.18 5.38
N GLU A 118 -19.18 16.78 5.81
CA GLU A 118 -17.98 16.89 4.98
C GLU A 118 -17.88 15.74 3.97
N ARG A 119 -16.91 15.84 3.06
CA ARG A 119 -16.57 14.78 2.10
C ARG A 119 -15.30 14.07 2.52
N LEU A 120 -15.37 12.76 2.73
CA LEU A 120 -14.21 11.91 2.93
C LEU A 120 -13.77 11.31 1.59
N LEU A 121 -12.58 11.70 1.15
CA LEU A 121 -11.91 11.14 -0.03
C LEU A 121 -11.37 9.76 0.33
N ALA A 122 -11.93 8.71 -0.26
CA ALA A 122 -11.57 7.33 0.06
C ALA A 122 -11.69 6.41 -1.16
N ASP A 123 -10.93 5.31 -1.15
CA ASP A 123 -10.99 4.29 -2.20
C ASP A 123 -12.04 3.19 -1.87
N VAL A 124 -11.82 1.97 -2.37
CA VAL A 124 -12.59 0.76 -2.05
C VAL A 124 -12.68 0.51 -0.53
N PRO A 125 -13.75 -0.12 -0.03
CA PRO A 125 -13.90 -0.49 1.38
C PRO A 125 -12.73 -1.29 1.97
N ALA A 126 -12.06 -2.10 1.14
CA ALA A 126 -10.90 -2.91 1.56
C ALA A 126 -9.58 -2.11 1.67
N CYS A 127 -9.58 -0.81 1.35
CA CYS A 127 -8.41 0.04 1.50
C CYS A 127 -8.13 0.29 2.98
N SER A 128 -6.91 0.00 3.44
CA SER A 128 -6.53 0.15 4.86
C SER A 128 -6.73 1.57 5.40
N PHE A 129 -6.48 2.60 4.57
CA PHE A 129 -6.72 4.00 4.96
C PHE A 129 -8.21 4.30 5.14
N ARG A 130 -9.07 3.73 4.29
CA ARG A 130 -10.52 3.86 4.45
C ARG A 130 -11.01 3.13 5.68
N MET A 131 -10.54 1.91 5.92
CA MET A 131 -10.89 1.15 7.12
C MET A 131 -10.45 1.88 8.40
N ALA A 132 -9.27 2.49 8.40
CA ALA A 132 -8.79 3.32 9.50
C ALA A 132 -9.66 4.57 9.70
N ALA A 133 -10.04 5.25 8.61
CA ALA A 133 -10.95 6.39 8.67
C ALA A 133 -12.33 5.99 9.19
N ASP A 134 -12.91 4.88 8.72
CA ASP A 134 -14.22 4.41 9.18
C ASP A 134 -14.18 4.03 10.68
N ARG A 135 -13.08 3.46 11.18
CA ARG A 135 -12.89 3.21 12.62
C ARG A 135 -12.75 4.50 13.43
N LEU A 136 -12.02 5.48 12.91
CA LEU A 136 -11.82 6.78 13.54
C LEU A 136 -13.13 7.58 13.62
N LEU A 137 -13.95 7.49 12.58
CA LEU A 137 -15.23 8.21 12.48
C LEU A 137 -16.35 7.53 13.27
N GLY A 138 -16.26 6.24 13.49
CA GLY A 138 -17.28 5.45 14.18
C GLY A 138 -18.58 5.30 13.36
N PRO A 139 -19.61 4.67 13.94
CA PRO A 139 -20.86 4.34 13.25
C PRO A 139 -21.87 5.51 13.14
N GLY A 140 -21.52 6.72 13.60
CA GLY A 140 -22.41 7.89 13.58
C GLY A 140 -22.62 8.49 12.19
N PRO A 141 -23.39 9.60 12.07
CA PRO A 141 -23.51 10.35 10.83
C PRO A 141 -22.15 10.94 10.46
N GLY A 142 -21.42 10.20 9.64
CA GLY A 142 -20.09 10.59 9.16
C GLY A 142 -20.13 11.35 7.84
N PRO A 143 -18.97 11.78 7.34
CA PRO A 143 -18.85 12.41 6.03
C PRO A 143 -19.37 11.52 4.89
N GLU A 144 -19.76 12.18 3.80
CA GLU A 144 -20.07 11.54 2.52
C GLU A 144 -18.78 10.91 1.95
N ARG A 145 -18.83 9.64 1.54
CA ARG A 145 -17.65 8.98 0.94
C ARG A 145 -17.59 9.31 -0.54
N VAL A 146 -16.55 10.04 -0.94
CA VAL A 146 -16.26 10.34 -2.34
C VAL A 146 -15.15 9.42 -2.82
N ARG A 147 -15.42 8.67 -3.90
CA ARG A 147 -14.46 7.72 -4.45
C ARG A 147 -13.27 8.43 -5.10
N ALA A 148 -12.10 8.27 -4.51
CA ALA A 148 -10.81 8.72 -5.05
C ALA A 148 -9.81 7.56 -4.99
N ALA A 149 -9.35 7.09 -6.15
CA ALA A 149 -8.56 5.86 -6.26
C ALA A 149 -7.07 6.11 -5.98
N GLY A 150 -6.55 5.52 -4.90
CA GLY A 150 -5.15 5.63 -4.50
C GLY A 150 -4.76 6.95 -3.82
N VAL A 151 -3.66 6.90 -3.07
CA VAL A 151 -3.15 8.03 -2.26
C VAL A 151 -2.82 9.27 -3.09
N PRO A 152 -2.18 9.18 -4.27
CA PRO A 152 -1.90 10.38 -5.07
C PRO A 152 -3.15 11.16 -5.48
N VAL A 153 -4.24 10.46 -5.82
CA VAL A 153 -5.51 11.09 -6.21
C VAL A 153 -6.18 11.72 -5.00
N MET A 154 -6.28 10.99 -3.88
CA MET A 154 -6.84 11.52 -2.63
C MET A 154 -6.09 12.78 -2.17
N ARG A 155 -4.75 12.79 -2.20
CA ARG A 155 -3.93 13.95 -1.87
C ARG A 155 -4.22 15.14 -2.78
N ALA A 156 -4.17 14.94 -4.10
CA ALA A 156 -4.38 16.01 -5.07
C ALA A 156 -5.80 16.62 -4.98
N TRP A 157 -6.79 15.83 -4.62
CA TRP A 157 -8.17 16.31 -4.43
C TRP A 157 -8.32 17.07 -3.11
N ALA A 158 -7.67 16.62 -2.04
CA ALA A 158 -7.64 17.33 -0.76
C ALA A 158 -6.95 18.70 -0.90
N GLU A 159 -5.84 18.79 -1.64
CA GLU A 159 -5.14 20.05 -1.94
C GLU A 159 -6.03 21.07 -2.66
N ARG A 160 -7.00 20.58 -3.44
CA ARG A 160 -8.00 21.41 -4.16
C ARG A 160 -9.25 21.71 -3.33
N GLY A 161 -9.29 21.30 -2.06
CA GLY A 161 -10.43 21.53 -1.18
C GLY A 161 -11.67 20.69 -1.51
N LEU A 162 -11.51 19.55 -2.18
CA LEU A 162 -12.64 18.68 -2.56
C LEU A 162 -13.14 17.78 -1.42
N GLY A 163 -12.45 17.80 -0.29
CA GLY A 163 -12.79 17.05 0.92
C GLY A 163 -11.57 16.82 1.81
N VAL A 164 -11.78 16.00 2.84
CA VAL A 164 -10.75 15.53 3.78
C VAL A 164 -10.25 14.14 3.38
N ALA A 165 -9.00 13.82 3.69
CA ALA A 165 -8.42 12.51 3.44
C ALA A 165 -7.58 12.04 4.61
N LEU A 166 -7.70 10.77 5.02
CA LEU A 166 -6.81 10.13 5.97
C LEU A 166 -5.69 9.42 5.19
N LEU A 167 -4.46 9.92 5.28
CA LEU A 167 -3.35 9.50 4.44
C LEU A 167 -2.10 9.21 5.27
N PRO A 168 -1.17 8.38 4.78
CA PRO A 168 0.10 8.16 5.47
C PRO A 168 0.93 9.44 5.45
N GLU A 169 1.53 9.78 6.59
CA GLU A 169 2.24 11.05 6.80
C GLU A 169 3.33 11.29 5.76
N PHE A 170 4.14 10.27 5.45
CA PHE A 170 5.20 10.39 4.46
C PHE A 170 4.69 10.78 3.06
N ALA A 171 3.45 10.46 2.70
CA ALA A 171 2.90 10.74 1.38
C ALA A 171 2.38 12.18 1.25
N VAL A 172 2.13 12.86 2.38
CA VAL A 172 1.62 14.22 2.45
C VAL A 172 2.62 15.21 3.06
N ALA A 173 3.73 14.73 3.64
CA ALA A 173 4.76 15.57 4.24
C ALA A 173 5.24 16.72 3.32
N PRO A 174 5.50 16.51 2.01
CA PRO A 174 5.86 17.62 1.13
C PRO A 174 4.74 18.68 0.98
N ALA A 175 3.48 18.24 0.91
CA ALA A 175 2.32 19.11 0.77
C ALA A 175 2.01 19.89 2.06
N LEU A 176 2.22 19.27 3.21
CA LEU A 176 2.16 19.93 4.52
C LEU A 176 3.26 20.99 4.64
N ALA A 177 4.50 20.65 4.25
CA ALA A 177 5.62 21.59 4.28
C ALA A 177 5.43 22.77 3.30
N ALA A 178 4.82 22.53 2.13
CA ALA A 178 4.49 23.56 1.16
C ALA A 178 3.25 24.39 1.54
N GLY A 179 2.52 24.01 2.58
CA GLY A 179 1.26 24.65 2.98
C GLY A 179 0.12 24.45 1.97
N THR A 180 0.21 23.48 1.05
CA THR A 180 -0.91 23.11 0.16
C THR A 180 -1.91 22.19 0.84
N LEU A 181 -1.50 21.56 1.94
CA LEU A 181 -2.36 20.84 2.87
C LEU A 181 -2.17 21.34 4.29
N ALA A 182 -3.22 21.22 5.09
CA ALA A 182 -3.20 21.41 6.53
C ALA A 182 -3.57 20.10 7.24
N ARG A 183 -2.87 19.84 8.36
CA ARG A 183 -3.19 18.75 9.28
C ARG A 183 -4.42 19.12 10.09
N LEU A 184 -5.43 18.27 10.09
CA LEU A 184 -6.59 18.41 10.95
C LEU A 184 -6.27 17.87 12.35
N PRO A 185 -6.72 18.53 13.44
CA PRO A 185 -6.40 18.15 14.81
C PRO A 185 -7.29 16.99 15.29
N LEU A 186 -7.24 15.87 14.56
CA LEU A 186 -7.89 14.61 14.90
C LEU A 186 -6.84 13.49 14.92
N ALA A 187 -6.63 12.89 16.10
CA ALA A 187 -5.66 11.81 16.27
C ALA A 187 -6.13 10.56 15.51
N ALA A 188 -5.26 9.99 14.69
CA ALA A 188 -5.53 8.77 13.94
C ALA A 188 -4.65 7.63 14.47
N PRO A 189 -5.13 6.37 14.42
CA PRO A 189 -4.30 5.23 14.76
C PRO A 189 -3.24 4.99 13.68
N ASP A 190 -2.08 4.51 14.10
CA ASP A 190 -1.05 4.04 13.18
C ASP A 190 -1.50 2.74 12.49
N LEU A 191 -1.10 2.59 11.23
CA LEU A 191 -1.15 1.29 10.55
C LEU A 191 0.19 0.59 10.69
N SER A 192 0.23 -0.71 10.40
CA SER A 192 1.50 -1.44 10.29
C SER A 192 1.79 -1.74 8.82
N LEU A 193 3.00 -1.40 8.37
CA LEU A 193 3.49 -1.88 7.09
C LEU A 193 3.83 -3.36 7.20
N ARG A 194 3.25 -4.19 6.33
CA ARG A 194 3.52 -5.63 6.32
C ARG A 194 4.16 -6.07 5.03
N LEU A 195 5.23 -6.84 5.17
CA LEU A 195 5.67 -7.75 4.13
C LEU A 195 4.87 -9.04 4.23
N VAL A 196 4.36 -9.52 3.09
CA VAL A 196 3.55 -10.73 3.01
C VAL A 196 4.13 -11.63 1.93
N TRP A 197 4.32 -12.89 2.26
CA TRP A 197 4.79 -13.93 1.33
C TRP A 197 4.03 -15.22 1.56
N ARG A 198 4.24 -16.19 0.68
CA ARG A 198 3.68 -17.54 0.89
C ARG A 198 4.63 -18.34 1.77
N GLY A 199 4.12 -18.99 2.81
CA GLY A 199 4.94 -19.80 3.71
C GLY A 199 5.64 -20.96 3.01
N ASP A 200 5.03 -21.53 1.97
CA ASP A 200 5.63 -22.58 1.14
C ASP A 200 6.72 -22.08 0.17
N ARG A 201 7.09 -20.80 0.25
CA ARG A 201 8.12 -20.14 -0.56
C ARG A 201 9.22 -19.52 0.30
N GLU A 202 9.34 -19.94 1.56
CA GLU A 202 10.31 -19.36 2.48
C GLU A 202 11.78 -19.64 2.09
N ASP A 203 12.02 -20.75 1.39
CA ASP A 203 13.36 -21.16 0.93
C ASP A 203 13.80 -20.46 -0.37
N VAL A 204 13.01 -19.53 -0.92
CA VAL A 204 13.40 -18.77 -2.11
C VAL A 204 14.70 -18.00 -1.83
N PRO A 205 15.78 -18.24 -2.61
CA PRO A 205 17.03 -17.53 -2.42
C PRO A 205 16.84 -16.02 -2.48
N GLY A 206 17.35 -15.30 -1.48
CA GLY A 206 17.22 -13.85 -1.38
C GLY A 206 16.00 -13.35 -0.58
N LEU A 207 15.01 -14.20 -0.28
CA LEU A 207 13.85 -13.76 0.51
C LEU A 207 14.28 -13.28 1.90
N ARG A 208 15.11 -14.07 2.60
CA ARG A 208 15.65 -13.67 3.92
C ARG A 208 16.41 -12.36 3.86
N ASP A 209 17.19 -12.14 2.81
CA ASP A 209 17.93 -10.89 2.62
C ASP A 209 16.99 -9.69 2.50
N VAL A 210 15.88 -9.82 1.75
CA VAL A 210 14.81 -8.81 1.66
C VAL A 210 14.13 -8.58 3.00
N LEU A 211 13.80 -9.65 3.73
CA LEU A 211 13.17 -9.55 5.06
C LEU A 211 14.08 -8.75 6.02
N TYR A 212 15.37 -9.07 6.06
CA TYR A 212 16.35 -8.35 6.90
C TYR A 212 16.59 -6.90 6.46
N ALA A 213 16.55 -6.62 5.16
CA ALA A 213 16.74 -5.26 4.65
C ALA A 213 15.52 -4.37 4.95
N ALA A 214 14.33 -4.97 5.00
CA ALA A 214 13.10 -4.26 5.32
C ALA A 214 12.96 -3.97 6.82
N SER A 215 13.31 -4.92 7.70
CA SER A 215 13.13 -4.78 9.15
C SER A 215 14.24 -4.02 9.90
N ALA A 216 15.26 -3.53 9.18
CA ALA A 216 16.37 -2.75 9.72
C ALA A 216 16.10 -1.24 9.69
#